data_AF-A0A377XN45-F1
#
_entry.id   AF-A0A377XN45-F1
#
_cell.length_a   1.000
_cell.length_b   1.000
_cell.length_c   1.000
_cell.angle_alpha   90.00
_cell.angle_beta   90.00
_cell.angle_gamma   90.00
#
_symmetry.space_group_name_H-M   'P 1'
#
loop_
_entity.id
_entity.type
_entity.pdbx_description
1 polymer ?
#
loop_
_entity_poly.entity_id
_entity_poly.type
_entity_poly.pdbx_seq_one_letter_code
_entity_poly.pdbx_strand_id
1 'polypeptide(L)'
;MVYVSSLSKALSPGLRLGFMVADPDLIDEARALRRLVYRHPPTNIQYQMAHFLAQGHYETHLRRYHFDSAQRWERLHAACSAICRRVARWRGANMLTPSGCRRRRAD
;
A
#
# COMPACT_ATOMS: atom_id res chain seq x y z
N MET A 1 -2.67 -20.08 13.33
CA MET A 1 -2.40 -19.00 12.33
C MET A 1 -2.73 -17.65 12.96
N VAL A 2 -1.98 -16.59 12.63
CA VAL A 2 -2.18 -15.24 13.19
C VAL A 2 -2.39 -14.26 12.04
N TYR A 3 -3.49 -13.54 12.06
CA TYR A 3 -3.82 -12.48 11.12
C TYR A 3 -3.90 -11.15 11.86
N VAL A 4 -3.14 -10.15 11.40
CA VAL A 4 -3.16 -8.80 11.98
C VAL A 4 -3.46 -7.82 10.87
N SER A 5 -4.35 -6.87 11.14
CA SER A 5 -4.80 -5.90 10.16
C SER A 5 -5.07 -4.54 10.76
N SER A 6 -5.05 -3.53 9.90
CA SER A 6 -5.33 -2.14 10.25
C SER A 6 -6.32 -1.53 9.28
N LEU A 7 -7.21 -0.71 9.83
CA LEU A 7 -8.20 0.05 9.07
C LEU A 7 -7.64 1.37 8.52
N SER A 8 -6.40 1.72 8.86
CA SER A 8 -5.78 3.01 8.54
C SER A 8 -5.68 3.30 7.04
N LYS A 9 -5.51 2.26 6.21
CA LYS A 9 -5.34 2.41 4.76
C LYS A 9 -6.67 2.59 4.03
N ALA A 10 -7.71 1.91 4.49
CA ALA A 10 -9.02 1.96 3.85
C ALA A 10 -9.81 3.20 4.28
N LEU A 11 -9.80 3.57 5.56
CA LEU A 11 -10.67 4.61 6.10
C LEU A 11 -9.94 5.92 6.39
N SER A 12 -9.00 5.91 7.33
CA SER A 12 -8.20 7.10 7.67
C SER A 12 -7.08 6.72 8.64
N PRO A 13 -5.87 7.29 8.50
CA PRO A 13 -4.79 7.09 9.47
C PRO A 13 -5.12 7.62 10.88
N GLY A 14 -6.07 8.56 10.99
CA GLY A 14 -6.49 9.13 12.28
C GLY A 14 -7.29 8.16 13.15
N LEU A 15 -7.81 7.06 12.57
CA LEU A 15 -8.64 6.10 13.29
C LEU A 15 -7.84 5.29 14.31
N ARG A 16 -6.56 4.99 13.99
CA ARG A 16 -5.64 4.15 14.78
C ARG A 16 -6.28 2.85 15.30
N LEU A 17 -7.17 2.26 14.49
CA LEU A 17 -7.80 0.98 14.78
C LEU A 17 -7.13 -0.15 13.99
N GLY A 18 -6.89 -1.24 14.70
CA GLY A 18 -6.43 -2.50 14.16
C GLY A 18 -7.11 -3.66 14.88
N PHE A 19 -7.08 -4.82 14.26
CA PHE A 19 -7.64 -6.04 14.81
C PHE A 19 -6.69 -7.22 14.55
N MET A 20 -6.84 -8.25 15.37
CA MET A 20 -6.09 -9.49 15.27
C MET A 20 -7.08 -10.65 15.30
N VAL A 21 -6.84 -11.64 14.47
CA VAL A 21 -7.52 -12.93 14.49
C VAL A 21 -6.43 -13.98 14.71
N ALA A 22 -6.48 -14.67 15.83
CA ALA A 22 -5.50 -15.66 16.24
C ALA A 22 -6.13 -16.73 17.12
N ASP A 23 -5.33 -17.70 17.54
CA ASP A 23 -5.72 -18.69 18.54
C ASP A 23 -6.13 -18.02 19.88
N PRO A 24 -7.16 -18.52 20.60
CA PRO A 24 -7.62 -17.91 21.85
C PRO A 24 -6.52 -17.69 22.88
N ASP A 25 -5.63 -18.67 23.06
CA ASP A 25 -4.55 -18.59 24.05
C ASP A 25 -3.59 -17.44 23.71
N LEU A 26 -3.33 -17.23 22.42
CA LEU A 26 -2.51 -16.13 21.93
C LEU A 26 -3.20 -14.77 22.09
N ILE A 27 -4.52 -14.71 21.90
CA ILE A 27 -5.30 -13.48 22.09
C ILE A 27 -5.26 -13.04 23.56
N ASP A 28 -5.32 -13.99 24.50
CA ASP A 28 -5.27 -13.69 25.93
C ASP A 28 -3.91 -13.15 26.35
N GLU A 29 -2.83 -13.78 25.90
CA GLU A 29 -1.46 -13.29 26.11
C GLU A 29 -1.26 -11.91 25.46
N ALA A 30 -1.74 -11.72 24.23
CA ALA A 30 -1.69 -10.42 23.56
C ALA A 30 -2.47 -9.34 24.32
N ARG A 31 -3.62 -9.69 24.92
CA ARG A 31 -4.42 -8.78 25.74
C ARG A 31 -3.71 -8.44 27.05
N ALA A 32 -3.01 -9.38 27.66
CA ALA A 32 -2.18 -9.15 28.84
C ALA A 32 -1.03 -8.19 28.52
N LEU A 33 -0.25 -8.46 27.47
CA LEU A 33 0.84 -7.59 27.00
C LEU A 33 0.35 -6.19 26.63
N ARG A 34 -0.82 -6.09 25.97
CA ARG A 34 -1.40 -4.79 25.59
C ARG A 34 -1.62 -3.88 26.80
N ARG A 35 -2.02 -4.42 27.96
CA ARG A 35 -2.23 -3.62 29.18
C ARG A 35 -0.95 -2.96 29.70
N LEU A 36 0.22 -3.53 29.37
CA LEU A 36 1.53 -3.00 29.76
C LEU A 36 2.03 -1.92 28.79
N VAL A 37 1.72 -2.05 27.50
CA VAL A 37 2.26 -1.16 26.44
C VAL A 37 1.30 0.00 26.12
N TYR A 38 -0.01 -0.19 26.29
CA TYR A 38 -1.00 0.76 25.79
C TYR A 38 -2.23 0.86 26.71
N ARG A 39 -2.60 2.11 27.06
CA ARG A 39 -3.68 2.37 28.02
C ARG A 39 -5.06 1.94 27.48
N HIS A 40 -5.58 2.63 26.47
CA HIS A 40 -6.89 2.29 25.86
C HIS A 40 -7.00 2.94 24.47
N PRO A 41 -7.46 2.22 23.43
CA PRO A 41 -7.85 2.86 22.19
C PRO A 41 -9.06 3.75 22.46
N PRO A 42 -9.21 4.89 21.77
CA PRO A 42 -10.32 5.81 21.95
C PRO A 42 -11.67 5.09 21.79
N THR A 43 -12.41 4.96 22.89
CA THR A 43 -13.66 4.18 22.99
C THR A 43 -14.75 4.72 22.07
N ASN A 44 -14.83 6.04 21.91
CA ASN A 44 -15.75 6.70 20.98
C ASN A 44 -15.53 6.25 19.54
N ILE A 45 -14.28 6.15 19.09
CA ILE A 45 -13.94 5.69 17.74
C ILE A 45 -14.30 4.21 17.57
N GLN A 46 -14.11 3.39 18.61
CA GLN A 46 -14.52 1.98 18.58
C GLN A 46 -16.04 1.83 18.41
N TYR A 47 -16.85 2.59 19.15
CA TYR A 47 -18.31 2.55 19.02
C TYR A 47 -18.78 3.05 17.66
N GLN A 48 -18.26 4.18 17.19
CA GLN A 48 -18.60 4.71 15.87
C GLN A 48 -18.25 3.72 14.76
N MET A 49 -17.07 3.08 14.85
CA MET A 49 -16.66 2.08 13.88
C MET A 49 -17.55 0.83 13.94
N ALA A 50 -17.95 0.38 15.14
CA ALA A 50 -18.86 -0.75 15.29
C ALA A 50 -20.21 -0.49 14.61
N HIS A 51 -20.79 0.71 14.80
CA HIS A 51 -22.01 1.11 14.10
C HIS A 51 -21.81 1.22 12.58
N PHE A 52 -20.70 1.82 12.14
CA PHE A 52 -20.37 1.96 10.73
C PHE A 52 -20.24 0.60 10.02
N LEU A 53 -19.60 -0.38 10.67
CA LEU A 53 -19.50 -1.76 10.19
C LEU A 53 -20.86 -2.45 10.20
N ALA A 54 -21.63 -2.34 11.29
CA ALA A 54 -22.95 -2.96 11.40
C ALA A 54 -23.95 -2.46 10.35
N GLN A 55 -23.79 -1.23 9.88
CA GLN A 55 -24.61 -0.62 8.82
C GLN A 55 -24.18 -1.01 7.40
N GLY A 56 -23.08 -1.75 7.22
CA GLY A 56 -22.60 -2.18 5.90
C GLY A 56 -21.89 -1.09 5.09
N HIS A 57 -21.62 0.07 5.70
CA HIS A 57 -21.00 1.21 5.01
C HIS A 57 -19.53 0.93 4.64
N TYR A 58 -18.86 0.10 5.43
CA TYR A 58 -17.47 -0.26 5.20
C TYR A 58 -17.30 -1.07 3.91
N GLU A 59 -18.21 -1.97 3.61
CA GLU A 59 -18.21 -2.84 2.43
C GLU A 59 -18.37 -2.00 1.16
N THR A 60 -19.31 -1.05 1.16
CA THR A 60 -19.50 -0.11 0.05
C THR A 60 -18.25 0.74 -0.17
N HIS A 61 -17.70 1.29 0.91
CA HIS A 61 -16.48 2.10 0.86
C HIS A 61 -15.28 1.29 0.34
N LEU A 62 -15.12 0.05 0.82
CA LEU A 62 -14.00 -0.81 0.45
C LEU A 62 -14.04 -1.21 -1.03
N ARG A 63 -15.23 -1.47 -1.59
CA ARG A 63 -15.40 -1.72 -3.03
C ARG A 63 -14.93 -0.53 -3.86
N ARG A 64 -15.32 0.69 -3.48
CA ARG A 64 -14.88 1.92 -4.15
C ARG A 64 -13.38 2.14 -3.99
N TYR A 65 -12.85 1.93 -2.78
CA TYR A 65 -11.43 2.04 -2.49
C TYR A 65 -10.58 1.10 -3.36
N HIS A 66 -11.00 -0.15 -3.53
CA HIS A 66 -10.30 -1.10 -4.39
C HIS A 66 -10.35 -0.69 -5.86
N PHE A 67 -11.51 -0.25 -6.34
CA PHE A 67 -11.66 0.24 -7.72
C PHE A 67 -10.73 1.44 -7.99
N ASP A 68 -10.76 2.46 -7.12
CA ASP A 68 -9.94 3.66 -7.27
C ASP A 68 -8.44 3.32 -7.17
N SER A 69 -8.07 2.44 -6.25
CA SER A 69 -6.67 2.01 -6.07
C SER A 69 -6.16 1.24 -7.28
N ALA A 70 -6.97 0.34 -7.84
CA ALA A 70 -6.63 -0.39 -9.06
C ALA A 70 -6.46 0.55 -10.25
N GLN A 71 -7.36 1.53 -10.41
CA GLN A 71 -7.27 2.50 -11.49
C GLN A 71 -5.99 3.36 -11.40
N ARG A 72 -5.62 3.80 -10.19
CA ARG A 72 -4.38 4.55 -9.96
C ARG A 72 -3.15 3.69 -10.26
N TRP A 73 -3.16 2.44 -9.83
CA TRP A 73 -2.08 1.50 -10.11
C TRP A 73 -1.91 1.28 -11.61
N GLU A 74 -3.00 1.06 -12.35
CA GLU A 74 -2.95 0.83 -13.80
C GLU A 74 -2.35 2.04 -14.54
N ARG A 75 -2.77 3.27 -14.18
CA ARG A 75 -2.23 4.49 -14.78
C ARG A 75 -0.73 4.64 -14.51
N LEU A 76 -0.31 4.42 -13.27
CA LEU A 76 1.10 4.48 -12.88
C LEU A 76 1.91 3.40 -13.60
N HIS A 77 1.40 2.18 -13.63
CA HIS A 77 2.03 1.04 -14.29
C HIS A 77 2.19 1.28 -15.80
N ALA A 78 1.13 1.76 -16.47
CA ALA A 78 1.15 2.10 -17.88
C ALA A 78 2.21 3.17 -18.18
N ALA A 79 2.24 4.27 -17.40
CA ALA A 79 3.22 5.34 -17.55
C ALA A 79 4.67 4.84 -17.33
N CYS A 80 4.91 4.10 -16.25
CA CYS A 80 6.22 3.50 -15.97
C CYS A 80 6.65 2.54 -17.09
N SER A 81 5.74 1.71 -17.61
CA SER A 81 6.05 0.78 -18.70
C SER A 81 6.44 1.52 -19.99
N ALA A 82 5.77 2.64 -20.31
CA ALA A 82 6.07 3.45 -21.48
C ALA A 82 7.43 4.15 -21.36
N ILE A 83 7.74 4.69 -20.19
CA ILE A 83 9.05 5.27 -19.88
C ILE A 83 10.14 4.21 -20.00
N CYS A 84 9.93 3.03 -19.43
CA CYS A 84 10.90 1.93 -19.49
C CYS A 84 11.19 1.50 -20.94
N ARG A 85 10.14 1.36 -21.77
CA ARG A 85 10.30 1.08 -23.22
C ARG A 85 11.09 2.18 -23.96
N ARG A 86 10.88 3.45 -23.59
CA ARG A 86 11.60 4.58 -24.18
C ARG A 86 13.08 4.58 -23.80
N VAL A 87 13.40 4.31 -22.53
CA VAL A 87 14.77 4.19 -22.04
C VAL A 87 15.50 2.98 -22.66
N ALA A 88 14.83 1.83 -22.75
CA ALA A 88 15.39 0.64 -23.39
C ALA A 88 15.70 0.89 -24.87
N ARG A 89 14.81 1.58 -25.59
CA ARG A 89 15.03 1.99 -26.99
C ARG A 89 16.22 2.95 -27.13
N TRP A 90 16.37 3.91 -26.21
CA TRP A 90 17.51 4.82 -26.18
C TRP A 90 18.84 4.09 -25.98
N ARG A 91 18.88 3.09 -25.09
CA ARG A 91 20.07 2.24 -24.87
C ARG A 91 20.39 1.36 -26.08
N GLY A 92 19.37 0.83 -26.78
CA GLY A 92 19.57 0.05 -28.01
C GLY A 92 20.03 0.90 -29.21
N ALA A 93 19.51 2.14 -29.34
CA ALA A 93 19.94 3.08 -30.37
C ALA A 93 21.40 3.53 -30.22
N ASN A 94 21.92 3.55 -28.99
CA ASN A 94 23.32 3.88 -28.72
C ASN A 94 24.30 2.69 -28.91
N MET A 95 23.80 1.51 -29.29
CA MET A 95 24.61 0.31 -29.54
C MET A 95 24.83 0.03 -31.04
N LEU A 96 24.16 0.76 -31.94
CA LEU A 96 24.26 0.58 -33.40
C LEU A 96 24.98 1.73 -34.12
N THR A 97 26.05 2.29 -33.54
CA THR A 97 27.04 3.06 -34.32
C THR A 97 28.48 2.61 -34.06
N PRO A 98 28.98 1.59 -34.77
CA PRO A 98 30.41 1.47 -35.05
C PRO A 98 30.70 2.22 -36.35
N SER A 99 30.66 3.55 -36.34
CA SER A 99 31.37 4.34 -37.37
C SER A 99 31.38 5.82 -37.02
N GLY A 100 32.59 6.36 -36.86
CA GLY A 100 32.84 7.77 -37.19
C GLY A 100 33.15 8.74 -36.06
N CYS A 101 33.65 8.32 -34.89
CA CYS A 101 34.37 9.25 -34.01
C CYS A 101 35.76 9.53 -34.61
N ARG A 102 35.80 10.43 -35.60
CA ARG A 102 37.02 10.90 -36.27
C ARG A 102 37.84 11.67 -35.23
N ARG A 103 38.82 10.99 -34.62
CA ARG A 103 39.85 11.57 -33.75
C ARG A 103 40.63 12.64 -34.54
N ARG A 104 40.39 13.92 -34.26
CA ARG A 104 41.41 14.95 -34.50
C ARG A 104 42.52 14.70 -33.47
N ARG A 105 43.72 14.38 -33.94
CA ARG A 105 44.96 14.72 -33.23
C ARG A 105 45.85 15.48 -34.20
N ALA A 106 46.28 16.64 -33.72
CA ALA A 106 47.43 17.34 -34.20
C ALA A 106 48.65 16.40 -34.09
N ASP A 107 49.41 16.30 -35.17
CA ASP A 107 50.85 16.59 -35.28
C ASP A 107 51.40 15.98 -36.58
#